data_AF-A0A7Y5RYS2-F1
#
_entry.id   AF-A0A7Y5RYS2-F1
#
_cell.length_a   1.000
_cell.length_b   1.000
_cell.length_c   1.000
_cell.angle_alpha   90.00
_cell.angle_beta   90.00
_cell.angle_gamma   90.00
#
_symmetry.space_group_name_H-M   'P 1'
#
loop_
_entity.id
_entity.type
_entity.pdbx_description
1 polymer ?
#
loop_
_entity_poly.entity_id
_entity_poly.type
_entity_poly.pdbx_seq_one_letter_code
_entity_poly.pdbx_strand_id
1 'polypeptide(L)'
;MRFQQTIGSSISCSGVGLHSGQPVTMTLRPAPPNTGIVFVCKTGSDEVLLPASVTNKVPTELCTAISSNGRQVKTIEHVLAALAGMEID
;
A
#
# COMPACT_ATOMS: atom_id res chain seq x y z
N MET A 1 20.05 -0.40 -18.97
CA MET A 1 19.54 -0.97 -17.70
C MET A 1 18.62 0.06 -17.08
N ARG A 2 17.41 -0.32 -16.63
CA ARG A 2 16.52 0.56 -15.87
C ARG A 2 16.93 0.50 -14.39
N PHE A 3 17.04 1.66 -13.75
CA PHE A 3 17.28 1.73 -12.30
C PHE A 3 15.96 1.68 -11.56
N GLN A 4 15.96 1.09 -10.36
CA GLN A 4 14.78 1.13 -9.49
C GLN A 4 14.41 2.58 -9.17
N GLN A 5 13.10 2.87 -9.14
CA GLN A 5 12.56 4.19 -8.86
C GLN A 5 11.81 4.20 -7.54
N THR A 6 11.99 5.29 -6.80
CA THR A 6 11.16 5.63 -5.64
C THR A 6 10.73 7.09 -5.75
N ILE A 7 9.75 7.50 -4.95
CA ILE A 7 9.27 8.89 -4.98
C ILE A 7 10.33 9.85 -4.39
N GLY A 8 10.41 11.08 -4.90
CA GLY A 8 11.39 12.06 -4.43
C GLY A 8 11.11 12.66 -3.05
N SER A 9 9.84 12.67 -2.63
CA SER A 9 9.41 13.18 -1.33
C SER A 9 8.14 12.51 -0.87
N SER A 10 7.85 12.55 0.44
CA SER A 10 6.58 12.03 0.96
C SER A 10 5.40 12.88 0.51
N ILE A 11 4.26 12.23 0.24
CA ILE A 11 2.99 12.89 -0.08
C ILE A 11 1.84 12.18 0.64
N SER A 12 0.89 12.96 1.15
CA SER A 12 -0.29 12.44 1.86
C SER A 12 -1.57 12.81 1.12
N CYS A 13 -2.53 11.90 1.13
CA CYS A 13 -3.88 12.11 0.63
C CYS A 13 -4.87 11.60 1.69
N SER A 14 -5.93 12.36 1.95
CA SER A 14 -7.00 11.95 2.86
C SER A 14 -8.29 11.77 2.09
N GLY A 15 -9.08 10.78 2.48
CA GLY A 15 -10.34 10.45 1.84
C GLY A 15 -11.14 9.46 2.67
N VAL A 16 -12.03 8.73 2.00
CA VAL A 16 -12.91 7.73 2.60
C VAL A 16 -12.68 6.39 1.93
N GLY A 17 -12.57 5.31 2.71
CA GLY A 17 -12.47 3.96 2.17
C GLY A 17 -13.76 3.53 1.48
N LEU A 18 -13.66 3.09 0.21
CA LEU A 18 -14.82 2.79 -0.66
C LEU A 18 -15.82 1.83 0.00
N HIS A 19 -15.35 0.73 0.58
CA HIS A 19 -16.22 -0.29 1.17
C HIS A 19 -16.45 -0.15 2.67
N SER A 20 -15.59 0.59 3.39
CA SER A 20 -15.71 0.75 4.85
C SER A 20 -16.47 2.01 5.25
N GLY A 21 -16.53 3.01 4.38
CA GLY A 21 -17.05 4.35 4.71
C GLY A 21 -16.21 5.09 5.75
N GLN A 22 -15.05 4.56 6.14
CA GLN A 22 -14.22 5.14 7.19
C GLN A 22 -13.25 6.18 6.62
N PRO A 23 -13.00 7.28 7.35
CA PRO A 23 -11.96 8.23 6.97
C PRO A 23 -10.59 7.56 7.02
N VAL A 24 -9.74 7.87 6.05
CA VAL A 24 -8.38 7.35 5.95
C VAL A 24 -7.43 8.41 5.41
N THR A 25 -6.23 8.45 5.97
CA THR A 25 -5.10 9.20 5.42
C THR A 25 -4.03 8.21 4.97
N MET A 26 -3.71 8.22 3.68
CA MET A 26 -2.60 7.45 3.11
C MET A 26 -1.41 8.38 2.90
N THR A 27 -0.22 7.93 3.30
CA THR A 27 1.04 8.64 3.03
C THR A 27 1.97 7.73 2.25
N LEU A 28 2.37 8.17 1.06
CA LEU A 28 3.43 7.54 0.28
C LEU A 28 4.78 8.08 0.77
N ARG A 29 5.76 7.21 0.96
CA ARG A 29 7.10 7.55 1.44
C ARG A 29 8.18 6.95 0.52
N PRO A 30 9.31 7.64 0.31
CA PRO A 30 10.46 7.04 -0.35
C PRO A 30 10.92 5.79 0.40
N ALA A 31 11.47 4.81 -0.33
CA ALA A 31 12.00 3.59 0.23
C ALA A 31 13.37 3.25 -0.37
N PRO A 32 14.26 2.55 0.37
CA PRO A 32 15.52 2.05 -0.15
C PRO A 32 15.33 1.06 -1.32
N PRO A 33 16.36 0.86 -2.17
CA PRO A 33 16.32 -0.17 -3.20
C PRO A 33 15.99 -1.56 -2.67
N ASN A 34 15.29 -2.36 -3.48
CA ASN A 34 14.83 -3.72 -3.21
C ASN A 34 13.77 -3.84 -2.09
N THR A 35 13.17 -2.73 -1.67
CA THR A 35 12.06 -2.78 -0.69
C THR A 35 10.78 -3.35 -1.31
N GLY A 36 10.51 -3.03 -2.58
CA GLY A 36 9.21 -3.28 -3.18
C GLY A 36 8.14 -2.29 -2.65
N ILE A 37 6.89 -2.51 -3.04
CA ILE A 37 5.75 -1.79 -2.45
C ILE A 37 5.32 -2.46 -1.13
N VAL A 38 5.37 -1.70 -0.04
CA VAL A 38 4.96 -2.17 1.30
C VAL A 38 3.91 -1.23 1.87
N PHE A 39 2.72 -1.78 2.16
CA PHE A 39 1.71 -1.05 2.91
C PHE A 39 2.04 -1.10 4.40
N VAL A 40 1.76 0.00 5.11
CA VAL A 40 1.95 0.08 6.56
C VAL A 40 0.62 0.43 7.21
N CYS A 41 0.10 -0.47 8.03
CA CYS A 41 -1.09 -0.22 8.83
C CYS A 41 -0.65 0.28 10.22
N LYS A 42 -0.95 1.54 10.52
CA LYS A 42 -0.63 2.17 11.80
C LYS A 42 -1.86 2.25 12.69
N THR A 43 -1.71 1.94 13.97
CA THR A 43 -2.75 2.15 14.99
C THR A 43 -2.09 2.50 16.31
N GLY A 44 -2.21 3.76 16.71
CA GLY A 44 -1.44 4.28 17.85
C GLY A 44 0.07 4.19 17.58
N SER A 45 0.79 3.52 18.49
CA SER A 45 2.21 3.23 18.36
C SER A 45 2.52 2.00 17.50
N ASP A 46 1.53 1.16 17.22
CA ASP A 46 1.74 -0.11 16.52
C ASP A 46 1.74 0.11 15.01
N GLU A 47 2.73 -0.49 14.34
CA GLU A 47 2.86 -0.51 12.90
C GLU A 47 3.04 -1.95 12.41
N VAL A 48 2.20 -2.34 11.44
CA VAL A 48 2.32 -3.64 10.77
C VAL A 48 2.67 -3.40 9.31
N LEU A 49 3.73 -4.07 8.86
CA LEU A 49 4.18 -4.09 7.47
C LEU A 49 3.44 -5.17 6.69
N LEU A 50 2.88 -4.80 5.55
CA LEU A 50 2.17 -5.67 4.63
C LEU A 50 2.79 -5.52 3.22
N PRO A 51 3.84 -6.30 2.89
CA PRO A 51 4.38 -6.33 1.54
C PRO A 51 3.29 -6.65 0.52
N ALA A 52 3.23 -5.90 -0.58
CA ALA A 52 2.33 -6.14 -1.70
C ALA A 52 2.79 -7.37 -2.50
N SER A 53 2.58 -8.55 -1.92
CA SER A 53 2.96 -9.84 -2.46
C SER A 53 1.74 -10.74 -2.65
N VAL A 54 1.78 -11.58 -3.68
CA VAL A 54 0.76 -12.61 -3.93
C VAL A 54 0.65 -13.56 -2.73
N THR A 55 1.73 -13.79 -1.99
CA THR A 55 1.72 -14.62 -0.77
C THR A 55 0.88 -14.04 0.35
N ASN A 56 0.71 -12.71 0.38
CA ASN A 56 -0.07 -12.01 1.40
C ASN A 56 -1.50 -11.74 0.93
N LYS A 57 -1.83 -12.08 -0.32
CA LYS A 57 -3.17 -11.91 -0.88
C LYS A 57 -4.16 -12.75 -0.09
N VAL A 58 -5.27 -12.13 0.27
CA VAL A 58 -6.41 -12.82 0.89
C VAL A 58 -7.64 -12.72 -0.01
N PRO A 59 -8.53 -13.72 -0.02
CA PRO A 59 -9.77 -13.65 -0.77
C PRO A 59 -10.65 -12.54 -0.20
N THR A 60 -11.13 -11.67 -1.07
CA THR A 60 -12.10 -10.63 -0.73
C THR A 60 -13.07 -10.45 -1.88
N GLU A 61 -14.32 -10.14 -1.56
CA GLU A 61 -15.27 -9.70 -2.56
C GLU A 61 -14.95 -8.26 -2.99
N LEU A 62 -15.19 -7.96 -4.27
CA LEU A 62 -15.21 -6.62 -4.87
C LEU A 62 -13.86 -5.85 -4.90
N CYS A 63 -12.78 -6.37 -4.32
CA CYS A 63 -11.48 -5.70 -4.31
C CYS A 63 -10.30 -6.67 -4.19
N THR A 64 -9.08 -6.14 -4.36
CA THR A 64 -7.84 -6.83 -3.97
C THR A 64 -7.46 -6.42 -2.55
N ALA A 65 -7.08 -7.41 -1.74
CA ALA A 65 -6.64 -7.19 -0.38
C ALA A 65 -5.45 -8.06 -0.01
N ILE A 66 -4.65 -7.54 0.92
CA ILE A 66 -3.53 -8.26 1.54
C ILE A 66 -3.71 -8.25 3.06
N SER A 67 -3.19 -9.29 3.71
CA SER A 67 -3.19 -9.44 5.16
C SER A 67 -1.83 -9.89 5.67
N SER A 68 -1.43 -9.39 6.83
CA SER A 68 -0.23 -9.81 7.57
C SER A 68 -0.39 -9.47 9.04
N ASN A 69 0.08 -10.35 9.93
CA ASN A 69 0.10 -10.14 11.39
C ASN A 69 -1.22 -9.58 11.96
N GLY A 70 -2.36 -10.15 11.54
CA GLY A 70 -3.69 -9.76 12.03
C GLY A 70 -4.21 -8.41 11.51
N ARG A 71 -3.51 -7.76 10.56
CA ARG A 71 -3.96 -6.53 9.89
C ARG A 71 -4.26 -6.81 8.43
N GLN A 72 -5.23 -6.08 7.88
CA GLN A 72 -5.64 -6.17 6.48
C GLN A 72 -5.70 -4.79 5.85
N VAL A 73 -5.25 -4.68 4.59
CA VAL A 73 -5.46 -3.50 3.74
C VAL A 73 -6.24 -3.95 2.51
N LYS A 74 -7.31 -3.22 2.19
CA LYS A 74 -8.26 -3.52 1.10
C LYS A 74 -8.24 -2.43 0.04
N THR A 75 -8.70 -2.77 -1.16
CA THR A 75 -8.84 -1.84 -2.29
C THR A 75 -7.49 -1.23 -2.70
N ILE A 76 -6.45 -2.06 -2.75
CA ILE A 76 -5.08 -1.64 -3.09
C ILE A 76 -4.82 -1.54 -4.60
N GLU A 77 -5.69 -2.14 -5.40
CA GLU A 77 -5.54 -2.35 -6.84
C GLU A 77 -5.31 -1.06 -7.63
N HIS A 78 -6.03 0.02 -7.34
CA HIS A 78 -5.89 1.27 -8.09
C HIS A 78 -4.58 2.00 -7.76
N VAL A 79 -4.16 1.98 -6.49
CA VAL A 79 -2.89 2.58 -6.08
C VAL A 79 -1.73 1.79 -6.68
N LEU A 80 -1.78 0.46 -6.64
CA LEU A 80 -0.77 -0.38 -7.28
C LEU A 80 -0.72 -0.17 -8.80
N ALA A 81 -1.87 -0.03 -9.46
CA ALA A 81 -1.90 0.27 -10.89
C ALA A 81 -1.27 1.63 -11.23
N ALA A 82 -1.53 2.67 -10.41
CA ALA A 82 -0.93 3.98 -10.59
C ALA A 82 0.59 3.95 -10.38
N LEU A 83 1.07 3.29 -9.31
CA LEU A 83 2.49 3.14 -9.04
C LEU A 83 3.21 2.36 -10.15
N ALA A 84 2.60 1.27 -10.63
CA ALA A 84 3.13 0.51 -11.76
C ALA A 84 3.20 1.33 -13.05
N GLY A 85 2.15 2.11 -13.35
CA GLY A 85 2.13 3.01 -14.52
C GLY A 85 3.13 4.16 -14.44
N MET A 86 3.56 4.52 -13.23
CA MET A 86 4.62 5.50 -12.97
C MET A 86 6.01 4.85 -12.80
N GLU A 87 6.12 3.53 -13.00
CA GLU A 87 7.37 2.79 -12.87
C GLU A 87 8.03 2.90 -11.49
N ILE A 88 7.24 3.01 -10.40
CA ILE A 88 7.73 2.97 -9.02
C ILE A 88 7.94 1.51 -8.58
N ASP A 89 9.13 1.21 -8.04
CA ASP A 89 9.53 -0.14 -7.62
C ASP A 89 9.42 -0.35 -6.10
#